data_AF-A0A3M1NJH7-F1
#
_entry.id   AF-A0A3M1NJH7-F1
#
_cell.length_a   1.000
_cell.length_b   1.000
_cell.length_c   1.000
_cell.angle_alpha   90.00
_cell.angle_beta   90.00
_cell.angle_gamma   90.00
#
_symmetry.space_group_name_H-M   'P 1'
#
loop_
_entity.id
_entity.type
_entity.pdbx_description
1 polymer ?
#
loop_
_entity_poly.entity_id
_entity_poly.type
_entity_poly.pdbx_seq_one_letter_code
_entity_poly.pdbx_strand_id
1 'polypeptide(L)' 'MSVGIKVRDNESIDRALRRFKRAVNRSRVLRIYRANMAYTKPSEERRQAREKAARNARKRSRY' A
#
# COMPACT_ATOMS: atom_id res chain seq x y z
N MET A 1 12.30 -4.95 5.31
CA MET A 1 11.11 -5.54 5.98
C MET A 1 10.58 -6.68 5.15
N SER A 2 10.78 -7.91 5.58
CA SER A 2 10.15 -9.07 4.97
C SER A 2 8.68 -9.12 5.42
N VAL A 3 7.75 -9.23 4.47
CA VAL A 3 6.32 -9.42 4.77
C VAL A 3 6.06 -10.92 4.79
N GLY A 4 6.03 -11.52 5.97
CA GLY A 4 5.71 -12.93 6.17
C GLY A 4 4.55 -13.08 7.16
N ILE A 5 3.69 -14.08 6.94
CA ILE A 5 2.61 -14.42 7.86
C ILE A 5 2.78 -15.86 8.32
N LYS A 6 2.72 -16.06 9.64
CA LYS A 6 2.58 -17.40 10.22
C LYS A 6 1.14 -17.89 10.03
N VAL A 7 1.00 -19.05 9.40
CA VAL A 7 -0.27 -19.78 9.27
C VAL A 7 -0.60 -20.38 10.63
N ARG A 8 -1.88 -20.36 11.01
CA ARG A 8 -2.36 -20.95 12.27
C ARG A 8 -2.94 -22.34 11.98
N ASP A 9 -2.89 -23.22 12.96
CA ASP A 9 -3.23 -24.64 12.78
C ASP A 9 -4.70 -24.90 12.38
N ASN A 10 -5.63 -24.01 12.75
CA ASN A 10 -7.05 -24.08 12.40
C ASN A 10 -7.47 -23.02 11.35
N GLU A 11 -6.55 -22.54 10.52
CA GLU A 11 -6.84 -21.55 9.47
C GLU A 11 -6.96 -22.22 8.09
N SER A 12 -8.10 -22.01 7.41
CA SER A 12 -8.23 -22.34 5.98
C SER A 12 -7.23 -21.54 5.15
N ILE A 13 -6.62 -22.20 4.15
CA ILE A 13 -5.62 -21.64 3.24
C ILE A 13 -6.07 -20.28 2.66
N ASP A 14 -7.33 -20.16 2.25
CA ASP A 14 -7.88 -18.92 1.69
C ASP A 14 -7.89 -17.75 2.67
N ARG A 15 -8.06 -18.03 3.96
CA ARG A 15 -8.02 -17.00 5.00
C ARG A 15 -6.58 -16.55 5.24
N ALA A 16 -5.62 -17.47 5.23
CA ALA A 16 -4.19 -17.16 5.31
C ALA A 16 -3.74 -16.29 4.12
N LEU A 17 -4.14 -16.64 2.89
CA LEU A 17 -3.84 -15.85 1.68
C LEU A 17 -4.44 -14.44 1.74
N ARG A 18 -5.68 -14.30 2.21
CA ARG A 18 -6.30 -12.97 2.40
C ARG A 18 -5.55 -12.12 3.41
N ARG A 19 -5.12 -12.70 4.53
CA ARG A 19 -4.28 -12.00 5.52
C ARG A 19 -2.96 -11.58 4.90
N PHE A 20 -2.32 -12.46 4.12
CA PHE A 20 -1.05 -12.17 3.46
C PHE A 20 -1.20 -10.99 2.50
N LYS A 21 -2.22 -11.02 1.64
CA LYS A 21 -2.54 -9.91 0.74
C LYS A 21 -2.78 -8.60 1.49
N ARG A 22 -3.48 -8.63 2.62
CA ARG A 22 -3.68 -7.44 3.49
C ARG A 22 -2.37 -6.93 4.08
N ALA A 23 -1.50 -7.81 4.55
CA ALA A 23 -0.18 -7.44 5.10
C ALA A 23 0.73 -6.84 4.02
N VAL A 24 0.76 -7.42 2.82
CA VAL A 24 1.50 -6.89 1.67
C VAL A 24 0.99 -5.50 1.30
N ASN A 25 -0.33 -5.33 1.19
CA ASN A 25 -0.91 -4.02 0.89
C ASN A 25 -0.64 -2.98 1.99
N ARG A 26 -0.64 -3.38 3.26
CA ARG A 26 -0.32 -2.50 4.40
C ARG A 26 1.15 -2.07 4.38
N SER A 27 2.06 -2.99 4.08
CA SER A 27 3.50 -2.72 4.01
C SER A 27 3.87 -1.74 2.88
N ARG A 28 3.01 -1.61 1.85
CA ARG A 28 3.25 -0.78 0.67
C ARG A 28 4.53 -1.13 -0.10
N VAL A 29 5.09 -2.33 0.09
CA VAL A 29 6.37 -2.75 -0.51
C VAL A 29 6.34 -2.63 -2.04
N LEU A 30 5.26 -3.08 -2.68
CA LEU A 30 5.08 -2.99 -4.13
C LEU A 30 4.96 -1.54 -4.62
N ARG A 31 4.41 -0.65 -3.79
CA ARG A 31 4.25 0.77 -4.13
C ARG A 31 5.60 1.49 -4.08
N ILE A 32 6.40 1.20 -3.06
CA ILE A 32 7.75 1.75 -2.90
C ILE A 32 8.63 1.25 -4.03
N TYR A 33 8.61 -0.07 -4.29
CA TYR A 33 9.33 -0.66 -5.40
C TYR A 33 9.03 0.05 -6.72
N ARG A 34 7.74 0.21 -7.06
CA ARG A 34 7.33 0.91 -8.30
C ARG A 34 7.76 2.38 -8.34
N ALA A 35 7.69 3.09 -7.21
CA ALA A 35 8.11 4.49 -7.14
C ALA A 35 9.63 4.64 -7.36
N ASN A 36 10.42 3.66 -6.92
CA ASN A 36 11.87 3.66 -7.04
C ASN A 36 12.38 3.10 -8.39
N MET A 37 11.49 2.62 -9.28
CA MET A 37 11.92 2.10 -10.59
C MET A 37 12.46 3.19 -11.52
N ALA A 38 12.08 4.45 -11.31
CA ALA A 38 12.51 5.57 -12.13
C ALA A 38 12.78 6.80 -11.26
N TYR A 39 13.74 7.63 -11.66
CA TYR A 39 13.97 8.92 -11.01
C TYR A 39 12.79 9.85 -11.26
N THR A 40 12.22 10.38 -10.19
CA THR A 40 11.17 11.41 -10.25
C THR A 40 11.73 12.68 -9.63
N LYS A 41 11.61 13.81 -10.34
CA LYS A 41 12.10 15.09 -9.82
C LYS A 41 11.36 15.46 -8.52
N PRO A 42 12.02 16.02 -7.49
CA PRO A 42 11.36 16.37 -6.22
C PRO A 42 10.18 17.34 -6.35
N SER A 43 10.10 18.14 -7.42
CA SER A 43 8.94 18.99 -7.70
C SER A 43 7.71 18.17 -8.09
N GLU A 44 7.91 17.13 -8.89
CA GLU A 44 6.86 16.24 -9.39
C GLU A 44 6.31 15.38 -8.26
N GLU A 45 7.18 14.84 -7.41
CA GLU A 45 6.76 14.09 -6.22
C GLU A 45 5.88 14.94 -5.29
N ARG A 46 6.29 16.19 -5.02
CA ARG A 46 5.53 17.14 -4.21
C ARG A 46 4.19 17.51 -4.86
N ARG A 47 4.12 17.63 -6.19
CA ARG A 47 2.87 17.88 -6.92
C ARG A 47 1.91 16.70 -6.76
N GLN A 48 2.37 15.49 -7.05
CA GLN A 48 1.56 14.27 -6.92
C GLN A 48 1.08 14.04 -5.47
N ALA A 49 1.91 14.35 -4.47
CA ALA A 49 1.52 14.24 -3.07
C ALA A 49 0.37 15.19 -2.71
N ARG A 50 0.41 16.45 -3.17
CA ARG A 50 -0.67 17.43 -2.97
C ARG A 50 -1.98 17.01 -3.63
N GLU A 51 -1.92 16.58 -4.89
CA GLU A 51 -3.11 16.09 -5.62
C GLU A 51 -3.74 14.88 -4.94
N LYS A 52 -2.90 13.95 -4.46
CA LYS A 52 -3.37 12.77 -3.72
C LYS A 52 -4.01 13.15 -2.38
N ALA A 53 -3.44 14.10 -1.66
CA ALA A 53 -4.01 14.62 -0.42
C ALA A 53 -5.39 15.27 -0.66
N ALA A 54 -5.49 16.13 -1.67
CA ALA A 54 -6.77 16.75 -2.06
C ALA A 54 -7.82 15.71 -2.45
N ARG A 55 -7.44 14.69 -3.22
CA ARG A 55 -8.33 13.58 -3.59
C ARG A 55 -8.82 12.80 -2.38
N ASN A 56 -7.95 12.54 -1.40
CA ASN A 56 -8.32 11.84 -0.17
C ASN A 56 -9.24 12.69 0.71
N ALA A 57 -8.98 14.00 0.81
CA ALA A 57 -9.83 14.93 1.55
C ALA A 57 -11.26 14.97 0.96
N ARG A 58 -11.38 15.11 -0.36
CA ARG A 58 -12.68 15.08 -1.07
C ARG A 58 -13.44 13.76 -0.87
N LYS A 59 -12.73 12.63 -0.80
CA LYS A 59 -13.36 11.33 -0.50
C LYS A 59 -13.86 11.26 0.94
N ARG A 60 -13.11 11.82 1.89
CA ARG A 60 -13.48 11.83 3.30
C ARG A 60 -14.67 12.74 3.59
N SER A 61 -14.80 13.87 2.89
CA SER A 61 -15.92 14.79 3.06
C SER A 61 -17.23 14.31 2.43
N ARG A 62 -17.18 13.27 1.58
CA ARG A 62 -18.37 12.68 0.93
C ARG A 62 -19.05 11.61 1.79
N TYR A 63 -18.40 11.23 2.90
CA TYR A 63 -18.91 10.28 3.89
C TYR A 63 -19.49 11.08 5.06
#